data_AF-A0A402AJL5-F1
#
_entry.id   AF-A0A402AJL5-F1
#
_cell.length_a   1.000
_cell.length_b   1.000
_cell.length_c   1.000
_cell.angle_alpha   90.00
_cell.angle_beta   90.00
_cell.angle_gamma   90.00
#
_symmetry.space_group_name_H-M   'P 1'
#
loop_
_entity.id
_entity.type
_entity.pdbx_description
1 polymer ?
#
loop_
_entity_poly.entity_id
_entity_poly.type
_entity_poly.pdbx_seq_one_letter_code
_entity_poly.pdbx_strand_id
1 'polypeptide(L)'
;MRKDMFSGWGMRTLSTQAARYNPLSYHNGSVWPHDTALVGTGFALYDGKEEAGQLLKSLFDASQHFADARLPELYCGFERREGYGPTRYPVSCSPQAWAAGAPVALLFSLLGLHPNAAESRLTIHQPTLPDWLTSLEINGLSVGSQRLHLRFNRQGSQTDVSIGRDNSVDVRVLY
;
A
#
# COMPACT_ATOMS: atom_id res chain seq x y z
N MET A 1 9.77 11.63 -1.94
CA MET A 1 8.55 12.33 -1.40
C MET A 1 8.90 13.58 -0.61
N ARG A 2 8.08 14.64 -0.63
CA ARG A 2 8.34 15.88 0.15
C ARG A 2 7.91 15.74 1.62
N LYS A 3 8.73 16.27 2.55
CA LYS A 3 8.53 16.15 4.02
C LYS A 3 7.32 16.93 4.56
N ASP A 4 6.88 17.97 3.86
CA ASP A 4 5.71 18.75 4.23
C ASP A 4 4.41 17.95 4.03
N MET A 5 4.39 17.01 3.08
CA MET A 5 3.28 16.09 2.85
C MET A 5 3.45 14.74 3.55
N PHE A 6 4.63 14.14 3.48
CA PHE A 6 4.90 12.83 4.06
C PHE A 6 5.27 12.96 5.55
N SER A 7 4.48 12.32 6.42
CA SER A 7 4.67 12.39 7.88
C SER A 7 5.64 11.35 8.44
N GLY A 8 6.05 10.35 7.65
CA GLY A 8 6.71 9.15 8.14
C GLY A 8 5.75 8.04 8.58
N TRP A 9 4.47 8.38 8.81
CA TRP A 9 3.38 7.41 9.05
C TRP A 9 2.48 7.22 7.82
N GLY A 10 2.46 8.20 6.92
CA GLY A 10 1.69 8.22 5.68
C GLY A 10 1.60 9.63 5.12
N MET A 11 0.76 9.81 4.09
CA MET A 11 0.54 11.09 3.45
C MET A 11 -0.47 11.94 4.22
N ARG A 12 -0.10 13.18 4.53
CA ARG A 12 -1.02 14.16 5.12
C ARG A 12 -2.02 14.62 4.06
N THR A 13 -3.25 14.88 4.49
CA THR A 13 -4.32 15.49 3.68
C THR A 13 -3.99 16.92 3.25
N LEU A 14 -3.08 17.60 3.95
CA LEU A 14 -2.63 18.95 3.62
C LEU A 14 -1.15 19.13 4.00
N SER A 15 -0.41 19.89 3.19
CA SER A 15 0.99 20.27 3.46
C SER A 15 1.11 21.01 4.79
N THR A 16 2.16 20.73 5.55
CA THR A 16 2.49 21.49 6.77
C THR A 16 2.76 22.98 6.52
N GLN A 17 2.96 23.39 5.26
CA GLN A 17 3.16 24.79 4.87
C GLN A 17 1.85 25.51 4.54
N ALA A 18 0.71 24.81 4.47
CA ALA A 18 -0.57 25.42 4.17
C ALA A 18 -1.13 26.18 5.38
N ALA A 19 -1.72 27.36 5.16
CA ALA A 19 -2.26 28.20 6.23
C ALA A 19 -3.32 27.51 7.10
N ARG A 20 -4.03 26.51 6.56
CA ARG A 20 -5.08 25.76 7.28
C ARG A 20 -4.57 24.44 7.88
N TYR A 21 -3.27 24.15 7.77
CA TYR A 21 -2.72 22.91 8.31
C TYR A 21 -2.95 22.81 9.82
N ASN A 22 -3.55 21.71 10.23
CA ASN A 22 -3.74 21.33 11.61
C ASN A 22 -3.62 19.79 11.69
N PRO A 23 -2.59 19.24 12.36
CA PRO A 23 -2.38 17.79 12.45
C PRO A 23 -3.50 17.06 13.20
N LEU A 24 -4.30 17.78 14.01
CA LEU A 24 -5.46 17.27 14.74
C LEU A 24 -6.77 17.47 13.98
N SER A 25 -6.75 18.07 12.78
CA SER A 25 -7.95 18.26 11.97
C SER A 25 -8.32 16.96 11.26
N TYR A 26 -9.62 16.70 11.13
CA TYR A 26 -10.14 15.55 10.39
C TYR A 26 -9.70 15.54 8.91
N HIS A 27 -9.67 16.71 8.25
CA HIS A 27 -9.35 16.83 6.81
C HIS A 27 -8.21 17.81 6.47
N ASN A 28 -7.69 18.60 7.43
CA ASN A 28 -6.69 19.63 7.13
C ASN A 28 -5.29 19.29 7.67
N GLY A 29 -4.87 18.04 7.61
CA GLY A 29 -3.53 17.68 8.04
C GLY A 29 -3.39 16.30 8.66
N SER A 30 -4.48 15.60 8.96
CA SER A 30 -4.46 14.18 9.34
C SER A 30 -3.90 13.29 8.24
N VAL A 31 -3.60 12.04 8.60
CA VAL A 31 -3.18 10.99 7.69
C VAL A 31 -4.29 9.94 7.61
N TRP A 32 -4.69 9.64 6.39
CA TRP A 32 -5.69 8.63 6.07
C TRP A 32 -5.00 7.47 5.36
N PRO A 33 -5.15 6.22 5.83
CA PRO A 33 -4.58 5.06 5.16
C PRO A 33 -5.04 4.95 3.71
N HIS A 34 -6.32 5.23 3.46
CA HIS A 34 -6.91 5.26 2.12
C HIS A 34 -6.19 6.26 1.20
N ASP A 35 -6.06 7.52 1.61
CA ASP A 35 -5.43 8.56 0.79
C ASP A 35 -3.95 8.26 0.55
N THR A 36 -3.28 7.71 1.56
CA THR A 36 -1.89 7.24 1.45
C THR A 36 -1.77 6.13 0.41
N ALA A 37 -2.68 5.15 0.42
CA ALA A 37 -2.70 4.09 -0.57
C ALA A 37 -3.03 4.63 -1.97
N LEU A 38 -3.97 5.57 -2.11
CA LEU A 38 -4.30 6.19 -3.39
C LEU A 38 -3.10 6.93 -3.99
N VAL A 39 -2.37 7.72 -3.19
CA VAL A 39 -1.14 8.38 -3.61
C VAL A 39 -0.07 7.35 -3.99
N GLY A 40 0.07 6.29 -3.19
CA GLY A 40 1.01 5.19 -3.48
C GLY A 40 0.68 4.43 -4.76
N THR A 41 -0.60 4.19 -5.06
CA THR A 41 -1.05 3.62 -6.33
C THR A 41 -0.69 4.54 -7.49
N GLY A 42 -0.88 5.86 -7.33
CA GLY A 42 -0.40 6.85 -8.29
C GLY A 42 1.10 6.71 -8.54
N PHE A 43 1.93 6.70 -7.49
CA PHE A 43 3.36 6.48 -7.63
C PHE A 43 3.68 5.17 -8.38
N ALA A 44 3.04 4.06 -8.02
CA ALA A 44 3.29 2.77 -8.67
C ALA A 44 2.92 2.74 -10.17
N LEU A 45 1.97 3.58 -10.60
CA LEU A 45 1.57 3.72 -12.01
C LEU A 45 2.52 4.62 -12.82
N TYR A 46 3.28 5.50 -12.17
CA TYR A 46 4.18 6.48 -12.81
C TYR A 46 5.65 6.24 -12.40
N ASP A 47 6.09 4.97 -12.46
CA ASP A 47 7.48 4.53 -12.18
C ASP A 47 8.02 4.82 -10.75
N GLY A 48 7.19 5.30 -9.84
CA GLY A 48 7.52 5.63 -8.43
C GLY A 48 7.36 4.44 -7.46
N LYS A 49 7.73 3.22 -7.86
CA LYS A 49 7.51 2.04 -7.00
C LYS A 49 8.33 2.06 -5.71
N GLU A 50 9.44 2.79 -5.66
CA GLU A 50 10.20 2.99 -4.43
C GLU A 50 9.39 3.80 -3.41
N GLU A 51 8.83 4.94 -3.81
CA GLU A 51 7.96 5.76 -2.96
C GLU A 51 6.71 5.00 -2.52
N ALA A 52 6.08 4.26 -3.44
CA ALA A 52 4.94 3.41 -3.10
C ALA A 52 5.32 2.34 -2.05
N GLY A 53 6.51 1.75 -2.15
CA GLY A 53 7.05 0.82 -1.17
C GLY A 53 7.28 1.46 0.20
N GLN A 54 7.81 2.69 0.23
CA GLN A 54 7.96 3.48 1.46
C GLN A 54 6.60 3.78 2.10
N LEU A 55 5.57 4.10 1.30
CA LEU A 55 4.22 4.32 1.81
C LEU A 55 3.61 3.03 2.37
N LEU A 56 3.78 1.89 1.69
CA LEU A 56 3.31 0.59 2.20
C LEU A 56 4.00 0.25 3.54
N LYS A 57 5.31 0.49 3.65
CA LYS A 57 6.05 0.34 4.90
C LYS A 57 5.48 1.24 5.99
N SER A 58 5.18 2.50 5.68
CA SER A 58 4.62 3.44 6.66
C SER A 58 3.26 2.99 7.21
N LEU A 59 2.39 2.44 6.36
CA LEU A 59 1.10 1.88 6.77
C LEU A 59 1.26 0.59 7.60
N PHE A 60 2.19 -0.28 7.21
CA PHE A 60 2.51 -1.50 7.96
C PHE A 60 3.11 -1.19 9.34
N ASP A 61 3.99 -0.20 9.44
CA ASP A 61 4.53 0.24 10.73
C ASP A 61 3.44 0.90 11.59
N ALA A 62 2.61 1.75 11.00
CA ALA A 62 1.52 2.42 11.70
C ALA A 62 0.54 1.39 12.30
N SER A 63 0.19 0.33 11.56
CA SER A 63 -0.77 -0.67 12.01
C SER A 63 -0.35 -1.34 13.32
N GLN A 64 0.94 -1.55 13.55
CA GLN A 64 1.48 -2.16 14.77
C GLN A 64 1.22 -1.34 16.05
N HIS A 65 0.83 -0.07 15.92
CA HIS A 65 0.50 0.81 17.05
C HIS A 65 -1.01 0.87 17.38
N PHE A 66 -1.83 0.16 16.61
CA PHE A 66 -3.27 0.07 16.79
C PHE A 66 -3.69 -1.36 17.19
N ALA A 67 -4.85 -1.46 17.85
CA ALA A 67 -5.37 -2.75 18.30
C ALA A 67 -5.54 -3.71 17.11
N ASP A 68 -5.21 -4.99 17.34
CA ASP A 68 -5.31 -6.07 16.35
C ASP A 68 -4.54 -5.83 15.04
N ALA A 69 -3.55 -4.94 15.05
CA ALA A 69 -2.85 -4.46 13.85
C ALA A 69 -3.78 -3.90 12.76
N ARG A 70 -4.90 -3.28 13.19
CA ARG A 70 -5.90 -2.70 12.28
C ARG A 70 -5.73 -1.20 12.19
N LEU A 71 -5.57 -0.70 10.96
CA LEU A 71 -5.53 0.73 10.71
C LEU A 71 -6.92 1.35 10.97
N PRO A 72 -7.00 2.46 11.72
CA PRO A 72 -8.23 3.22 11.84
C PRO A 72 -8.50 4.00 10.56
N GLU A 73 -9.70 4.58 10.44
CA GLU A 73 -10.07 5.55 9.39
C GLU A 73 -8.99 6.61 9.15
N LEU A 74 -8.47 7.19 10.23
CA LEU A 74 -7.43 8.21 10.19
C LEU A 74 -6.66 8.26 11.53
N TYR A 75 -5.50 8.90 11.49
CA TYR A 75 -4.75 9.33 12.67
C TYR A 75 -4.16 10.74 12.46
N CYS A 76 -3.73 11.39 13.53
CA CYS A 76 -3.26 12.76 13.48
C CYS A 76 -1.95 12.86 12.68
N GLY A 77 -1.78 13.91 11.87
CA GLY A 77 -0.65 14.03 10.94
C GLY A 77 0.62 14.63 11.52
N PHE A 78 0.90 14.37 12.78
CA PHE A 78 2.20 14.71 13.35
C PHE A 78 3.31 13.93 12.65
N GLU A 79 4.49 14.55 12.60
CA GLU A 79 5.70 13.87 12.10
C GLU A 79 6.05 12.66 12.99
N ARG A 80 6.52 11.59 12.35
CA ARG A 80 7.04 10.40 13.02
C ARG A 80 8.25 10.78 13.86
N ARG A 81 8.21 10.37 15.14
CA ARG A 81 9.29 10.59 16.11
C ARG A 81 9.81 9.24 16.59
N GLU A 82 11.12 9.13 16.72
CA GLU A 82 11.76 7.94 17.25
C GLU A 82 11.23 7.61 18.65
N GLY A 83 10.90 6.33 18.88
CA GLY A 83 10.34 5.84 20.15
C GLY A 83 8.85 6.09 20.38
N TYR A 84 8.14 6.75 19.46
CA TYR A 84 6.71 7.03 19.57
C TYR A 84 5.93 6.47 18.37
N GLY A 85 4.67 6.08 18.60
CA GLY A 85 3.73 5.69 17.53
C GLY A 85 2.94 6.89 16.95
N PRO A 86 2.05 6.66 15.96
CA PRO A 86 1.14 7.67 15.45
C PRO A 86 0.25 8.21 16.58
N THR A 87 0.03 9.53 16.59
CA THR A 87 -0.93 10.14 17.52
C THR A 87 -2.35 9.78 17.08
N ARG A 88 -3.11 9.15 17.98
CA ARG A 88 -4.47 8.68 17.68
C ARG A 88 -5.44 9.85 17.48
N TYR A 89 -6.34 9.70 16.53
CA TYR A 89 -7.48 10.59 16.38
C TYR A 89 -8.62 10.14 17.31
N PRO A 90 -9.21 11.01 18.16
CA PRO A 90 -10.10 10.57 19.24
C PRO A 90 -11.40 9.87 18.81
N VAL A 91 -11.96 10.23 17.66
CA VAL A 91 -13.28 9.76 17.20
C VAL A 91 -13.20 9.02 15.86
N SER A 92 -12.07 8.37 15.57
CA SER A 92 -11.91 7.60 14.34
C SER A 92 -12.69 6.29 14.37
N CYS A 93 -13.28 5.92 13.23
CA CYS A 93 -13.84 4.58 13.06
C CYS A 93 -12.71 3.55 12.99
N SER A 94 -12.82 2.43 13.72
CA SER A 94 -11.81 1.37 13.71
C SER A 94 -12.40 -0.04 13.89
N PRO A 95 -12.22 -0.97 12.92
CA PRO A 95 -11.67 -0.72 11.58
C PRO A 95 -12.68 -0.04 10.67
N GLN A 96 -12.21 0.86 9.80
CA GLN A 96 -13.01 1.40 8.69
C GLN A 96 -12.73 0.57 7.43
N ALA A 97 -13.74 0.31 6.60
CA ALA A 97 -13.62 -0.57 5.44
C ALA A 97 -12.52 -0.12 4.45
N TRP A 98 -12.42 1.18 4.16
CA TRP A 98 -11.39 1.70 3.25
C TRP A 98 -9.99 1.61 3.86
N ALA A 99 -9.85 1.92 5.15
CA ALA A 99 -8.58 1.78 5.86
C ALA A 99 -8.09 0.32 5.88
N ALA A 100 -8.99 -0.66 6.03
CA ALA A 100 -8.66 -2.08 5.99
C ALA A 100 -8.18 -2.54 4.61
N GLY A 101 -8.77 -2.02 3.52
CA GLY A 101 -8.38 -2.36 2.15
C GLY A 101 -7.11 -1.66 1.65
N ALA A 102 -6.74 -0.52 2.26
CA ALA A 102 -5.70 0.37 1.75
C ALA A 102 -4.30 -0.30 1.59
N PRO A 103 -3.75 -1.02 2.57
CA PRO A 103 -2.45 -1.68 2.40
C PRO A 103 -2.46 -2.76 1.32
N VAL A 104 -3.58 -3.48 1.18
CA VAL A 104 -3.73 -4.55 0.17
C VAL A 104 -3.80 -3.95 -1.24
N ALA A 105 -4.57 -2.87 -1.43
CA ALA A 105 -4.65 -2.17 -2.70
C ALA A 105 -3.28 -1.60 -3.14
N LEU A 106 -2.55 -1.00 -2.20
CA LEU A 106 -1.21 -0.49 -2.45
C LEU A 106 -0.21 -1.62 -2.76
N LEU A 107 -0.29 -2.74 -2.05
CA LEU A 107 0.51 -3.92 -2.35
C LEU A 107 0.23 -4.43 -3.77
N PHE A 108 -1.03 -4.55 -4.18
CA PHE A 108 -1.38 -5.00 -5.53
C PHE A 108 -0.86 -4.04 -6.62
N SER A 109 -0.83 -2.74 -6.31
CA SER A 109 -0.24 -1.72 -7.19
C SER A 109 1.28 -1.91 -7.34
N LEU A 110 1.97 -2.20 -6.24
CA LEU A 110 3.41 -2.51 -6.25
C LEU A 110 3.75 -3.78 -7.03
N LEU A 111 2.94 -4.83 -6.87
CA LEU A 111 3.04 -6.06 -7.66
C LEU A 111 2.73 -5.83 -9.15
N GLY A 112 2.03 -4.74 -9.48
CA GLY A 112 1.68 -4.37 -10.86
C GLY A 112 0.69 -5.33 -11.49
N LEU A 113 -0.34 -5.76 -10.76
CA LEU A 113 -1.32 -6.73 -11.24
C LEU A 113 -2.37 -6.06 -12.13
N HIS A 114 -2.44 -6.44 -13.40
CA HIS A 114 -3.44 -5.99 -14.38
C HIS A 114 -4.23 -7.19 -14.93
N PRO A 115 -5.34 -7.58 -14.26
CA PRO A 115 -6.18 -8.69 -14.70
C PRO A 115 -7.09 -8.28 -15.86
N ASN A 116 -7.21 -9.14 -16.87
CA ASN A 116 -8.22 -9.11 -17.91
C ASN A 116 -9.03 -10.41 -17.84
N ALA A 117 -10.20 -10.34 -17.21
CA ALA A 117 -11.06 -11.49 -16.99
C ALA A 117 -11.64 -12.08 -18.29
N ALA A 118 -11.93 -11.23 -19.30
CA ALA A 118 -12.52 -11.67 -20.56
C ALA A 118 -11.56 -12.54 -21.38
N GLU A 119 -10.26 -12.23 -21.32
CA GLU A 119 -9.21 -12.99 -22.00
C GLU A 119 -8.56 -14.07 -21.11
N SER A 120 -9.02 -14.23 -19.86
CA SER A 120 -8.34 -15.08 -18.86
C SER A 120 -6.83 -14.77 -18.79
N ARG A 121 -6.48 -13.49 -18.75
CA ARG A 121 -5.08 -13.00 -18.79
C ARG A 121 -4.76 -12.21 -17.54
N LEU A 122 -3.57 -12.40 -16.99
CA LEU A 122 -3.00 -11.52 -15.97
C LEU A 122 -1.68 -10.96 -16.50
N THR A 123 -1.60 -9.64 -16.63
CA THR A 123 -0.32 -8.98 -16.92
C THR A 123 0.25 -8.42 -15.63
N ILE A 124 1.52 -8.67 -15.37
CA ILE A 124 2.26 -8.26 -14.18
C ILE A 124 3.35 -7.28 -14.64
N HIS A 125 3.17 -5.99 -14.36
CA HIS A 125 4.09 -4.93 -14.78
C HIS A 125 5.05 -4.55 -13.65
N GLN A 126 6.35 -4.66 -13.92
CA GLN A 126 7.47 -4.28 -13.05
C GLN A 126 7.25 -4.72 -11.59
N PRO A 127 6.98 -6.01 -11.32
CA PRO A 127 6.64 -6.46 -9.98
C PRO A 127 7.72 -6.00 -9.00
N THR A 128 7.30 -5.39 -7.89
CA THR A 128 8.23 -4.84 -6.89
C THR A 128 7.75 -5.18 -5.49
N LEU A 129 8.54 -5.97 -4.77
CA LEU A 129 8.43 -6.07 -3.32
C LEU A 129 9.34 -5.02 -2.66
N PRO A 130 8.90 -4.35 -1.58
CA PRO A 130 9.78 -3.48 -0.81
C PRO A 130 10.87 -4.27 -0.07
N ASP A 131 11.93 -3.59 0.38
CA ASP A 131 13.11 -4.20 1.01
C ASP A 131 12.83 -5.07 2.24
N TRP A 132 11.82 -4.70 3.04
CA TRP A 132 11.39 -5.42 4.23
C TRP A 132 10.49 -6.63 3.94
N LEU A 133 9.98 -6.78 2.71
CA LEU A 133 9.11 -7.90 2.31
C LEU A 133 9.85 -8.78 1.30
N THR A 134 10.53 -9.81 1.80
CA THR A 134 11.41 -10.65 0.98
C THR A 134 10.67 -11.68 0.13
N SER A 135 9.51 -12.14 0.59
CA SER A 135 8.67 -13.10 -0.13
C SER A 135 7.20 -12.83 0.13
N LEU A 136 6.38 -13.07 -0.89
CA LEU A 136 4.93 -12.97 -0.80
C LEU A 136 4.30 -14.10 -1.62
N GLU A 137 3.33 -14.79 -1.04
CA GLU A 137 2.53 -15.78 -1.75
C GLU A 137 1.06 -15.35 -1.77
N ILE A 138 0.45 -15.40 -2.95
CA ILE A 138 -0.97 -15.15 -3.15
C ILE A 138 -1.60 -16.44 -3.66
N ASN A 139 -2.43 -17.03 -2.80
CA ASN A 139 -3.13 -18.28 -3.09
C ASN A 139 -4.56 -18.01 -3.54
N GLY A 140 -4.97 -18.61 -4.66
CA GLY A 140 -6.33 -18.52 -5.16
C GLY A 140 -6.71 -17.13 -5.68
N LEU A 141 -5.75 -16.37 -6.22
CA LEU A 141 -6.06 -15.13 -6.94
C LEU A 141 -7.00 -15.48 -8.09
N SER A 142 -8.12 -14.79 -8.21
CA SER A 142 -9.13 -15.09 -9.23
C SER A 142 -9.01 -14.13 -10.42
N VAL A 143 -8.96 -14.67 -11.63
CA VAL A 143 -9.01 -13.92 -12.90
C VAL A 143 -10.09 -14.56 -13.75
N GLY A 144 -11.23 -13.87 -13.88
CA GLY A 144 -12.44 -14.48 -14.45
C GLY A 144 -12.91 -15.67 -13.59
N SER A 145 -13.17 -16.81 -14.22
CA SER A 145 -13.55 -18.05 -13.54
C SER A 145 -12.37 -18.89 -13.05
N GLN A 146 -11.14 -18.47 -13.35
CA GLN A 146 -9.92 -19.22 -13.06
C GLN A 146 -9.29 -18.75 -11.77
N ARG A 147 -8.60 -19.67 -11.08
CA ARG A 147 -7.79 -19.38 -9.91
C ARG A 147 -6.33 -19.70 -10.20
N LEU A 148 -5.45 -18.85 -9.70
CA LEU A 148 -4.01 -19.04 -9.82
C LEU A 148 -3.30 -18.76 -8.50
N HIS A 149 -2.12 -19.35 -8.39
CA HIS A 149 -1.22 -19.18 -7.25
C HIS A 149 0.01 -18.42 -7.76
N LEU A 150 0.39 -17.34 -7.08
CA LEU A 150 1.55 -16.53 -7.43
C LEU A 150 2.48 -16.47 -6.24
N ARG A 151 3.79 -16.56 -6.51
CA ARG A 151 4.83 -16.30 -5.51
C ARG A 151 5.76 -15.22 -6.05
N PHE A 152 5.98 -14.21 -5.25
CA PHE A 152 6.92 -13.12 -5.50
C PHE A 152 8.10 -13.30 -4.54
N ASN A 153 9.32 -13.26 -5.07
CA ASN A 153 10.53 -13.34 -4.26
C ASN A 153 11.46 -12.20 -4.62
N ARG A 154 11.91 -11.46 -3.61
CA ARG A 154 12.86 -10.36 -3.80
C ARG A 154 14.28 -10.90 -3.85
N GLN A 155 15.03 -10.54 -4.90
CA GLN A 155 16.46 -10.79 -5.04
C GLN A 155 17.19 -9.45 -5.27
N GLY A 156 17.82 -8.92 -4.22
CA GLY A 156 18.43 -7.59 -4.28
C GLY A 156 17.36 -6.52 -4.50
N SER A 157 17.44 -5.80 -5.63
CA SER A 157 16.43 -4.81 -6.04
C SER A 157 15.30 -5.39 -6.90
N GLN A 158 15.49 -6.60 -7.45
CA GLN A 158 14.54 -7.23 -8.36
C GLN A 158 13.53 -8.09 -7.61
N THR A 159 12.37 -8.32 -8.22
CA THR A 159 11.35 -9.23 -7.70
C THR A 159 11.00 -10.24 -8.78
N ASP A 160 11.34 -11.50 -8.53
CA ASP A 160 10.98 -12.60 -9.41
C ASP A 160 9.55 -13.07 -9.13
N VAL A 161 8.86 -13.49 -10.18
CA VAL A 161 7.51 -14.04 -10.11
C VAL A 161 7.53 -15.50 -10.51
N SER A 162 7.03 -16.37 -9.63
CA SER A 162 6.77 -17.77 -9.89
C SER A 162 5.26 -18.01 -9.93
N ILE A 163 4.81 -18.79 -10.90
CA ILE A 163 3.39 -19.11 -11.11
C ILE A 163 3.17 -20.57 -10.72
N GLY A 164 2.11 -20.85 -9.96
CA GLY A 164 1.73 -22.20 -9.57
C GLY A 164 1.37 -23.08 -10.77
N ARG A 165 1.46 -24.40 -10.59
CA ARG A 165 1.07 -25.36 -11.64
C ARG A 165 -0.46 -25.38 -11.81
N ASP A 166 -0.92 -25.92 -12.94
CA ASP A 166 -2.33 -26.21 -13.22
C ASP A 166 -3.27 -24.99 -13.21
N ASN A 167 -2.86 -23.90 -13.87
CA ASN A 167 -3.74 -22.76 -14.15
C ASN A 167 -3.88 -22.56 -15.67
N SER A 168 -5.06 -22.10 -16.12
CA SER A 168 -5.35 -21.80 -17.53
C SER A 168 -5.27 -20.31 -17.86
N VAL A 169 -4.71 -19.51 -16.93
CA VAL A 169 -4.59 -18.06 -17.07
C VAL A 169 -3.32 -17.75 -17.87
N ASP A 170 -3.43 -16.94 -18.93
CA ASP A 170 -2.26 -16.40 -19.63
C ASP A 170 -1.59 -15.35 -18.74
N VAL A 171 -0.51 -15.74 -18.06
CA VAL A 171 0.26 -14.84 -17.20
C VAL A 171 1.44 -14.27 -17.98
N ARG A 172 1.49 -12.94 -18.10
CA ARG A 172 2.59 -12.21 -18.73
C ARG A 172 3.30 -11.36 -17.70
N VAL A 173 4.61 -11.55 -17.53
CA VAL A 173 5.43 -10.71 -16.65
C VAL A 173 6.27 -9.79 -17.51
N LEU A 174 6.16 -8.48 -17.26
CA LEU A 174 6.85 -7.42 -17.98
C LEU A 174 7.75 -6.71 -16.99
N TYR A 175 9.07 -6.88 -17.10
CA TYR A 175 10.07 -6.26 -16.22
C TYR A 175 10.46 -4.86 -16.69
#